data_AF-A0A932XC93-F1
#
_entry.id   AF-A0A932XC93-F1
#
_cell.length_a   1.000
_cell.length_b   1.000
_cell.length_c   1.000
_cell.angle_alpha   90.00
_cell.angle_beta   90.00
_cell.angle_gamma   90.00
#
_symmetry.space_group_name_H-M   'P 1'
#
loop_
_entity.id
_entity.type
_entity.pdbx_description
1 polymer ?
#
loop_
_entity_poly.entity_id
_entity_poly.type
_entity_poly.pdbx_seq_one_letter_code
_entity_poly.pdbx_strand_id
1 'polypeptide(L)'
;ISHDLRTPLTAIKASIGVVLANEPPGMPEPLHRMLLNIEHGADRMGRLVADLLELARIRAGRARPQLALCDLHELVRRTAEHVEPLLETRGQRLTVDLPEEPISVMVDRERLERALGHLLDNAHKFGRDGGTIHLRLCHHADEVVFAVVDDGPGIPKVELERIFDRFYRAEPENGHLFQGSGLGLPLVRAAAELHGGEVRVDSTPGTGTTFRLTLPTNASVTTRE
;
A
#
# COMPACT_ATOMS: atom_id res chain seq x y z
N ILE A 1 -5.90 22.76 -6.54
CA ILE A 1 -5.82 21.45 -7.25
C ILE A 1 -6.09 20.26 -6.33
N SER A 2 -5.29 19.97 -5.29
CA SER A 2 -5.55 18.83 -4.38
C SER A 2 -6.94 18.89 -3.73
N HIS A 3 -7.28 20.06 -3.19
CA HIS A 3 -8.58 20.32 -2.56
C HIS A 3 -9.73 20.22 -3.58
N ASP A 4 -9.55 20.81 -4.77
CA ASP A 4 -10.55 20.82 -5.84
C ASP A 4 -10.88 19.43 -6.40
N LEU A 5 -9.98 18.45 -6.27
CA LEU A 5 -10.23 17.05 -6.64
C LEU A 5 -10.76 16.21 -5.48
N ARG A 6 -10.38 16.54 -4.23
CA ARG A 6 -10.79 15.80 -3.04
C ARG A 6 -12.27 16.05 -2.70
N THR A 7 -12.74 17.30 -2.80
CA THR A 7 -14.13 17.68 -2.51
C THR A 7 -15.18 16.93 -3.36
N PRO A 8 -15.11 16.90 -4.70
CA PRO A 8 -16.09 16.18 -5.51
C PRO A 8 -16.07 14.67 -5.24
N LEU A 9 -14.89 14.11 -4.97
CA LEU A 9 -14.76 12.70 -4.64
C LEU A 9 -15.39 12.35 -3.29
N THR A 10 -15.17 13.19 -2.27
CA THR A 10 -15.82 13.05 -0.96
C THR A 10 -17.34 13.12 -1.09
N ALA A 11 -17.87 14.00 -1.95
CA ALA A 11 -19.31 14.10 -2.18
C ALA A 11 -19.89 12.85 -2.86
N ILE A 12 -19.19 12.30 -3.86
CA ILE A 12 -19.57 11.04 -4.53
C ILE A 12 -19.60 9.90 -3.51
N LYS A 13 -18.54 9.75 -2.72
CA LYS A 13 -18.45 8.72 -1.67
C LYS A 13 -19.57 8.85 -0.63
N ALA A 14 -19.80 10.06 -0.12
CA ALA A 14 -20.84 10.30 0.87
C ALA A 14 -22.23 9.95 0.32
N SER A 15 -22.50 10.29 -0.94
CA SER A 15 -23.78 9.99 -1.59
C SER A 15 -24.00 8.49 -1.74
N ILE A 16 -22.97 7.74 -2.19
CA ILE A 16 -23.06 6.28 -2.33
C ILE A 16 -23.20 5.61 -0.97
N GLY A 17 -22.38 6.02 0.02
CA GLY A 17 -22.44 5.50 1.37
C GLY A 17 -23.79 5.70 2.03
N VAL A 18 -24.47 6.84 1.80
CA VAL A 18 -25.84 7.08 2.29
C VAL A 18 -26.83 6.09 1.66
N VAL A 19 -26.72 5.80 0.36
CA VAL A 19 -27.61 4.86 -0.32
C VAL A 19 -27.39 3.42 0.15
N LEU A 20 -26.13 3.01 0.31
CA LEU A 20 -25.77 1.68 0.81
C LEU A 20 -26.18 1.50 2.29
N ALA A 21 -25.98 2.51 3.13
CA ALA A 21 -26.38 2.45 4.54
C ALA A 21 -27.90 2.49 4.76
N ASN A 22 -28.65 3.05 3.81
CA ASN A 22 -30.12 3.12 3.85
C ASN A 22 -30.73 2.31 2.70
N GLU A 23 -30.21 1.11 2.47
CA GLU A 23 -30.63 0.26 1.37
C GLU A 23 -32.15 0.02 1.41
N PRO A 24 -32.91 0.44 0.39
CA PRO A 24 -34.35 0.28 0.37
C PRO A 24 -34.74 -1.20 0.27
N PRO A 25 -35.82 -1.63 0.95
CA PRO A 25 -36.31 -3.00 0.82
C PRO A 25 -36.59 -3.36 -0.64
N GLY A 26 -35.99 -4.44 -1.12
CA GLY A 26 -36.16 -4.90 -2.50
C GLY A 26 -35.23 -4.24 -3.52
N MET A 27 -34.12 -3.61 -3.10
CA MET A 27 -33.07 -3.16 -4.02
C MET A 27 -32.63 -4.34 -4.93
N PRO A 28 -32.65 -4.17 -6.27
CA PRO A 28 -32.16 -5.20 -7.16
C PRO A 28 -30.66 -5.45 -6.95
N GLU A 29 -30.27 -6.72 -6.80
CA GLU A 29 -28.86 -7.15 -6.68
C GLU A 29 -27.92 -6.53 -7.75
N PRO A 30 -28.31 -6.36 -9.03
CA PRO A 30 -27.47 -5.66 -10.00
C PRO A 30 -27.20 -4.19 -9.65
N LEU A 31 -28.17 -3.48 -9.06
CA LEU A 31 -28.03 -2.09 -8.65
C LEU A 31 -27.09 -1.97 -7.44
N HIS A 32 -27.25 -2.87 -6.46
CA HIS A 32 -26.37 -2.96 -5.30
C HIS A 32 -24.91 -3.13 -5.73
N ARG A 33 -24.64 -4.12 -6.59
CA ARG A 33 -23.30 -4.34 -7.17
C ARG A 33 -22.78 -3.15 -7.97
N MET A 34 -23.64 -2.43 -8.69
CA MET A 34 -23.24 -1.25 -9.42
C MET A 34 -22.79 -0.12 -8.48
N LEU A 35 -23.50 0.10 -7.36
CA LEU A 35 -23.12 1.08 -6.35
C LEU A 35 -21.78 0.75 -5.69
N LEU A 36 -21.56 -0.50 -5.31
CA LEU A 36 -20.27 -0.98 -4.80
C LEU A 36 -19.14 -0.75 -5.82
N ASN A 37 -19.37 -1.04 -7.10
CA ASN A 37 -18.37 -0.78 -8.15
C ASN A 37 -18.03 0.71 -8.28
N ILE A 38 -19.02 1.61 -8.15
CA ILE A 38 -18.77 3.05 -8.19
C ILE A 38 -18.01 3.51 -6.94
N GLU A 39 -18.35 3.00 -5.75
CA GLU A 39 -17.64 3.29 -4.50
C GLU A 39 -16.17 2.89 -4.59
N HIS A 40 -15.90 1.64 -5.01
CA HIS A 40 -14.54 1.15 -5.23
C HIS A 40 -13.78 1.97 -6.27
N GLY A 41 -14.47 2.40 -7.35
CA GLY A 41 -13.91 3.29 -8.36
C GLY A 41 -13.53 4.66 -7.80
N ALA A 42 -14.38 5.24 -6.94
CA ALA A 42 -14.12 6.51 -6.27
C ALA A 42 -12.93 6.39 -5.31
N ASP A 43 -12.86 5.33 -4.50
CA ASP A 43 -11.72 5.08 -3.62
C ASP A 43 -10.41 4.94 -4.38
N ARG A 44 -10.43 4.21 -5.49
CA ARG A 44 -9.29 4.08 -6.38
C ARG A 44 -8.84 5.44 -6.91
N MET A 45 -9.76 6.30 -7.36
CA MET A 45 -9.42 7.65 -7.82
C MET A 45 -8.82 8.50 -6.69
N GLY A 46 -9.36 8.40 -5.48
CA GLY A 46 -8.85 9.12 -4.30
C GLY A 46 -7.41 8.76 -3.99
N ARG A 47 -7.09 7.46 -3.98
CA ARG A 47 -5.73 6.96 -3.81
C ARG A 47 -4.79 7.50 -4.91
N LEU A 48 -5.21 7.44 -6.17
CA LEU A 48 -4.40 7.95 -7.29
C LEU A 48 -4.09 9.45 -7.20
N VAL A 49 -5.09 10.26 -6.84
CA VAL A 49 -4.90 11.70 -6.63
C VAL A 49 -3.94 11.95 -5.47
N ALA A 50 -4.12 11.24 -4.35
CA ALA A 50 -3.24 11.37 -3.19
C ALA A 50 -1.78 10.97 -3.51
N ASP A 51 -1.58 9.92 -4.30
CA ASP A 51 -0.27 9.44 -4.72
C ASP A 51 0.43 10.43 -5.66
N LEU A 52 -0.29 10.97 -6.65
CA LEU A 52 0.23 11.98 -7.56
C LEU A 52 0.68 13.25 -6.81
N LEU A 53 -0.14 13.71 -5.86
CA LEU A 53 0.17 14.89 -5.07
C LEU A 53 1.37 14.66 -4.15
N GLU A 54 1.48 13.48 -3.56
CA GLU A 54 2.61 13.13 -2.70
C GLU A 54 3.91 13.09 -3.51
N LEU A 55 3.90 12.42 -4.67
CA LEU A 55 5.05 12.43 -5.59
C LEU A 55 5.44 13.84 -6.04
N ALA A 56 4.46 14.72 -6.30
CA ALA A 56 4.72 16.10 -6.65
C ALA A 56 5.39 16.88 -5.50
N ARG A 57 4.95 16.67 -4.25
CA ARG A 57 5.55 17.28 -3.06
C ARG A 57 6.98 16.82 -2.83
N ILE A 58 7.23 15.51 -2.99
CA ILE A 58 8.56 14.92 -2.87
C ILE A 58 9.51 15.53 -3.90
N ARG A 59 9.08 15.61 -5.18
CA ARG A 59 9.87 16.25 -6.25
C ARG A 59 10.19 17.73 -5.99
N ALA A 60 9.26 18.45 -5.38
CA ALA A 60 9.45 19.85 -5.06
C ALA A 60 10.35 20.09 -3.83
N GLY A 61 10.85 19.05 -3.16
CA GLY A 61 11.57 19.16 -1.89
C GLY A 61 10.70 19.68 -0.75
N ARG A 62 9.36 19.62 -0.90
CA ARG A 62 8.38 20.17 0.06
C ARG A 62 7.77 19.11 0.97
N ALA A 63 8.14 17.85 0.78
CA ALA A 63 7.66 16.71 1.55
C ALA A 63 8.45 16.57 2.86
N ARG A 64 8.23 17.47 3.82
CA ARG A 64 8.84 17.35 5.15
C ARG A 64 8.16 16.20 5.92
N PRO A 65 8.94 15.30 6.53
CA PRO A 65 8.37 14.23 7.35
C PRO A 65 7.75 14.80 8.63
N GLN A 66 6.61 14.26 9.04
CA GLN A 66 6.02 14.53 10.35
C GLN A 66 6.39 13.39 11.29
N LEU A 67 7.65 13.37 11.74
CA LEU A 67 8.15 12.30 12.61
C LEU A 67 7.52 12.41 14.00
N ALA A 68 6.92 11.32 14.45
CA ALA A 68 6.42 11.15 15.80
C ALA A 68 6.74 9.74 16.30
N LEU A 69 6.78 9.57 17.62
CA LEU A 69 6.93 8.24 18.21
C LEU A 69 5.71 7.40 17.83
N CYS A 70 5.93 6.27 17.16
CA CYS A 70 4.87 5.41 16.65
C CYS A 70 5.08 3.98 17.14
N ASP A 71 4.02 3.39 17.70
CA ASP A 71 3.93 1.95 17.96
C ASP A 71 3.79 1.21 16.62
N LEU A 72 4.79 0.41 16.26
CA LEU A 72 4.80 -0.32 15.01
C LEU A 72 3.85 -1.53 15.00
N HIS A 73 3.51 -2.09 16.16
CA HIS A 73 2.57 -3.21 16.25
C HIS A 73 1.16 -2.70 15.94
N GLU A 74 0.80 -1.56 16.53
CA GLU A 74 -0.48 -0.92 16.24
C GLU A 74 -0.57 -0.53 14.75
N LEU A 75 0.48 0.06 14.20
CA LEU A 75 0.55 0.44 12.78
C LEU A 75 0.33 -0.77 11.87
N VAL A 76 1.02 -1.88 12.12
CA VAL A 76 0.92 -3.12 11.32
C VAL A 76 -0.48 -3.72 11.43
N ARG A 77 -1.03 -3.84 12.65
CA ARG A 77 -2.38 -4.39 12.85
C ARG A 77 -3.45 -3.57 12.15
N ARG A 78 -3.44 -2.24 12.31
CA ARG A 78 -4.42 -1.37 11.64
C ARG A 78 -4.30 -1.44 10.12
N THR A 79 -3.08 -1.53 9.60
CA THR A 79 -2.88 -1.68 8.15
C THR A 79 -3.42 -3.01 7.65
N ALA A 80 -3.20 -4.10 8.40
CA ALA A 80 -3.75 -5.42 8.08
C ALA A 80 -5.29 -5.43 8.10
N GLU A 81 -5.90 -4.91 9.17
CA GLU A 81 -7.36 -4.79 9.31
C GLU A 81 -7.98 -3.99 8.16
N HIS A 82 -7.29 -2.95 7.69
CA HIS A 82 -7.78 -2.11 6.59
C HIS A 82 -7.82 -2.84 5.24
N VAL A 83 -6.86 -3.75 4.98
CA VAL A 83 -6.78 -4.47 3.69
C VAL A 83 -7.53 -5.80 3.70
N GLU A 84 -7.84 -6.36 4.86
CA GLU A 84 -8.45 -7.68 5.01
C GLU A 84 -9.76 -7.84 4.20
N PRO A 85 -10.72 -6.91 4.21
CA PRO A 85 -11.93 -7.03 3.39
C PRO A 85 -11.64 -7.11 1.89
N LEU A 86 -10.59 -6.44 1.42
CA LEU A 86 -10.17 -6.51 0.01
C LEU A 86 -9.60 -7.89 -0.32
N LEU A 87 -8.81 -8.49 0.57
CA LEU A 87 -8.23 -9.82 0.38
C LEU A 87 -9.29 -10.92 0.34
N GLU A 88 -10.33 -10.79 1.19
CA GLU A 88 -11.47 -11.70 1.22
C GLU A 88 -12.20 -11.78 -0.13
N THR A 89 -12.26 -10.68 -0.90
CA THR A 89 -12.89 -10.69 -2.24
C THR A 89 -12.24 -11.66 -3.23
N ARG A 90 -10.98 -12.04 -3.02
CA ARG A 90 -10.23 -13.03 -3.80
C ARG A 90 -9.94 -14.32 -3.01
N GLY A 91 -10.53 -14.47 -1.82
CA GLY A 91 -10.28 -15.59 -0.91
C GLY A 91 -8.83 -15.67 -0.41
N GLN A 92 -8.07 -14.58 -0.48
CA GLN A 92 -6.68 -14.55 -0.04
C GLN A 92 -6.59 -14.48 1.49
N ARG A 93 -5.57 -15.11 2.08
CA ARG A 93 -5.34 -15.11 3.52
C ARG A 93 -4.17 -14.23 3.90
N LEU A 94 -4.37 -13.32 4.85
CA LEU A 94 -3.31 -12.52 5.45
C LEU A 94 -2.89 -13.14 6.79
N THR A 95 -1.60 -13.30 7.00
CA THR A 95 -1.03 -13.61 8.32
C THR A 95 -0.12 -12.49 8.75
N VAL A 96 -0.30 -12.03 9.98
CA VAL A 96 0.51 -10.99 10.60
C VAL A 96 1.45 -11.63 11.62
N ASP A 97 2.74 -11.39 11.47
CA ASP A 97 3.79 -11.91 12.35
C ASP A 97 4.50 -10.73 13.02
N LEU A 98 4.35 -10.61 14.33
CA LEU A 98 4.88 -9.52 15.14
C LEU A 98 5.84 -10.09 16.18
N PRO A 99 6.91 -9.36 16.53
CA PRO A 99 7.76 -9.75 17.64
C PRO A 99 6.97 -9.66 18.96
N GLU A 100 7.43 -10.37 19.99
CA GLU A 100 6.79 -10.32 21.31
C GLU A 100 6.99 -8.95 21.98
N GLU A 101 8.19 -8.38 21.84
CA GLU A 101 8.54 -7.08 22.41
C GLU A 101 7.95 -5.93 21.59
N PRO A 102 7.28 -4.95 22.21
CA PRO A 102 6.75 -3.80 21.52
C PRO A 102 7.86 -2.91 20.94
N ILE A 103 7.70 -2.50 19.69
CA ILE A 103 8.65 -1.64 19.00
C ILE A 103 8.04 -0.25 18.77
N SER A 104 8.72 0.79 19.26
CA SER A 104 8.36 2.18 18.99
C SER A 104 9.53 2.96 18.39
N VAL A 105 9.29 3.66 17.28
CA VAL A 105 10.32 4.41 16.54
C VAL A 105 9.78 5.77 16.08
N MET A 106 10.68 6.71 15.81
CA MET A 106 10.33 8.03 15.27
C MET A 106 10.09 7.94 13.76
N VAL A 107 8.83 7.93 13.33
CA VAL A 107 8.43 7.80 11.93
C VAL A 107 7.27 8.72 11.58
N ASP A 108 7.13 9.02 10.29
CA ASP A 108 5.92 9.60 9.71
C ASP A 108 4.91 8.48 9.50
N ARG A 109 4.02 8.33 10.49
CA ARG A 109 3.02 7.26 10.56
C ARG A 109 2.18 7.15 9.29
N GLU A 110 1.66 8.27 8.79
CA GLU A 110 0.77 8.29 7.61
C GLU A 110 1.49 7.77 6.37
N ARG A 111 2.76 8.17 6.16
CA ARG A 111 3.55 7.70 5.02
C ARG A 111 3.91 6.23 5.13
N LEU A 112 4.20 5.76 6.35
CA LEU A 112 4.54 4.35 6.58
C LEU A 112 3.32 3.44 6.40
N GLU A 113 2.16 3.82 6.94
CA GLU A 113 0.88 3.12 6.71
C GLU A 113 0.56 3.05 5.21
N ARG A 114 0.74 4.16 4.48
CA ARG A 114 0.55 4.19 3.01
C ARG A 114 1.54 3.30 2.27
N ALA A 115 2.80 3.26 2.70
CA ALA A 115 3.81 2.42 2.08
C ALA A 115 3.47 0.92 2.26
N LEU A 116 3.11 0.51 3.48
CA LEU A 116 2.66 -0.87 3.75
C LEU A 116 1.38 -1.20 2.99
N GLY A 117 0.43 -0.26 2.93
CA GLY A 117 -0.78 -0.39 2.13
C GLY A 117 -0.47 -0.65 0.66
N HIS A 118 0.49 0.08 0.06
CA HIS A 118 0.93 -0.15 -1.33
C HIS A 118 1.57 -1.53 -1.53
N LEU A 119 2.35 -2.02 -0.56
CA LEU A 119 2.95 -3.35 -0.64
C LEU A 119 1.89 -4.46 -0.56
N LEU A 120 0.93 -4.35 0.36
CA LEU A 120 -0.19 -5.28 0.50
C LEU A 120 -1.12 -5.24 -0.72
N ASP A 121 -1.39 -4.05 -1.25
CA ASP A 121 -2.16 -3.87 -2.49
C ASP A 121 -1.49 -4.58 -3.68
N ASN A 122 -0.15 -4.54 -3.76
CA ASN A 122 0.58 -5.26 -4.80
C ASN A 122 0.48 -6.78 -4.60
N ALA A 123 0.69 -7.25 -3.37
CA ALA A 123 0.52 -8.67 -3.03
C ALA A 123 -0.89 -9.18 -3.37
N HIS A 124 -1.93 -8.38 -3.10
CA HIS A 124 -3.31 -8.68 -3.48
C HIS A 124 -3.51 -8.75 -5.00
N LYS A 125 -3.10 -7.69 -5.72
CA LYS A 125 -3.35 -7.51 -7.17
C LYS A 125 -2.65 -8.55 -8.01
N PHE A 126 -1.40 -8.88 -7.67
CA PHE A 126 -0.57 -9.82 -8.43
C PHE A 126 -0.61 -11.22 -7.83
N GLY A 127 -1.08 -11.38 -6.59
CA GLY A 127 -1.25 -12.67 -5.94
C GLY A 127 -2.33 -13.54 -6.59
N ARG A 128 -2.23 -14.84 -6.30
CA ARG A 128 -3.17 -15.86 -6.77
C ARG A 128 -4.48 -15.75 -6.00
N ASP A 129 -5.58 -16.16 -6.61
CA ASP A 129 -6.85 -16.34 -5.89
C ASP A 129 -6.69 -17.47 -4.88
N GLY A 130 -7.20 -17.30 -3.66
CA GLY A 130 -6.99 -18.26 -2.56
C GLY A 130 -5.58 -18.28 -1.97
N GLY A 131 -4.68 -17.41 -2.45
CA GLY A 131 -3.27 -17.36 -2.06
C GLY A 131 -3.02 -16.83 -0.65
N THR A 132 -1.75 -16.78 -0.26
CA THR A 132 -1.32 -16.34 1.07
C THR A 132 -0.42 -15.12 1.01
N ILE A 133 -0.68 -14.18 1.89
CA ILE A 133 0.12 -12.98 2.10
C ILE A 133 0.59 -12.98 3.55
N HIS A 134 1.87 -12.74 3.79
CA HIS A 134 2.44 -12.61 5.12
C HIS A 134 2.97 -11.19 5.31
N LEU A 135 2.54 -10.52 6.37
CA LEU A 135 3.08 -9.25 6.83
C LEU A 135 3.86 -9.49 8.11
N ARG A 136 5.18 -9.34 8.05
CA ARG A 136 6.09 -9.56 9.18
C ARG A 136 6.74 -8.26 9.59
N LEU A 137 6.81 -8.02 10.90
CA LEU A 137 7.66 -7.02 11.52
C LEU A 137 8.82 -7.72 12.24
N CYS A 138 10.05 -7.30 11.96
CA CYS A 138 11.24 -7.74 12.68
C CYS A 138 11.99 -6.53 13.23
N HIS A 139 12.69 -6.73 14.34
CA HIS A 139 13.66 -5.80 14.87
C HIS A 139 15.03 -6.48 14.92
N HIS A 140 16.02 -5.87 14.30
CA HIS A 140 17.39 -6.39 14.23
C HIS A 140 18.38 -5.26 14.49
N ALA A 141 19.06 -5.31 15.64
CA ALA A 141 20.04 -4.31 16.06
C ALA A 141 19.45 -2.88 16.02
N ASP A 142 19.92 -2.04 15.09
CA ASP A 142 19.50 -0.64 14.95
C ASP A 142 18.49 -0.44 13.81
N GLU A 143 17.80 -1.51 13.38
CA GLU A 143 16.87 -1.47 12.26
C GLU A 143 15.56 -2.22 12.55
N VAL A 144 14.47 -1.71 11.99
CA VAL A 144 13.19 -2.40 11.88
C VAL A 144 12.94 -2.77 10.44
N VAL A 145 12.43 -3.97 10.21
CA VAL A 145 12.15 -4.51 8.88
C VAL A 145 10.69 -4.92 8.80
N PHE A 146 9.97 -4.31 7.85
CA PHE A 146 8.66 -4.78 7.43
C PHE A 146 8.86 -5.67 6.19
N ALA A 147 8.37 -6.91 6.24
CA ALA A 147 8.39 -7.81 5.11
C ALA A 147 6.96 -8.14 4.68
N VAL A 148 6.64 -7.89 3.41
CA VAL A 148 5.40 -8.36 2.76
C VAL A 148 5.79 -9.48 1.80
N VAL A 149 5.29 -10.69 2.09
CA VAL A 149 5.57 -11.91 1.33
C VAL A 149 4.28 -12.40 0.69
N ASP A 150 4.31 -12.69 -0.61
CA ASP A 150 3.19 -13.32 -1.33
C ASP A 150 3.64 -14.59 -2.05
N ASP A 151 2.70 -15.50 -2.28
CA ASP A 151 2.87 -16.74 -3.05
C ASP A 151 2.46 -16.56 -4.53
N GLY A 152 2.57 -15.35 -5.05
CA GLY A 152 2.16 -14.95 -6.39
C GLY A 152 2.98 -15.58 -7.53
N PRO A 153 2.83 -15.04 -8.75
CA PRO A 153 3.58 -15.50 -9.92
C PRO A 153 5.06 -15.10 -9.88
N GLY A 154 5.48 -14.25 -8.93
CA GLY A 154 6.82 -13.68 -8.91
C GLY A 154 7.05 -12.65 -10.01
N ILE A 155 8.26 -12.08 -10.03
CA ILE A 155 8.66 -11.00 -10.92
C ILE A 155 9.91 -11.45 -11.69
N PRO A 156 9.92 -11.36 -13.04
CA PRO A 156 11.10 -11.67 -13.84
C PRO A 156 12.30 -10.78 -13.44
N LYS A 157 13.51 -11.34 -13.48
CA LYS A 157 14.73 -10.60 -13.07
C LYS A 157 14.93 -9.27 -13.79
N VAL A 158 14.58 -9.20 -15.07
CA VAL A 158 14.70 -8.00 -15.91
C VAL A 158 13.78 -6.86 -15.46
N GLU A 159 12.70 -7.19 -14.75
CA GLU A 159 11.72 -6.24 -14.25
C GLU A 159 12.13 -5.65 -12.90
N LEU A 160 12.88 -6.41 -12.07
CA LEU A 160 13.22 -6.05 -10.69
C LEU A 160 13.94 -4.70 -10.56
N GLU A 161 14.76 -4.32 -11.54
CA GLU A 161 15.47 -3.03 -11.54
C GLU A 161 14.53 -1.85 -11.80
N ARG A 162 13.40 -2.09 -12.46
CA ARG A 162 12.49 -1.06 -12.98
C ARG A 162 11.19 -0.96 -12.20
N ILE A 163 10.84 -1.93 -11.36
CA ILE A 163 9.56 -1.92 -10.62
C ILE A 163 9.39 -0.70 -9.68
N PHE A 164 10.48 -0.06 -9.28
CA PHE A 164 10.46 1.18 -8.49
C PHE A 164 10.46 2.45 -9.36
N ASP A 165 10.49 2.33 -10.68
CA ASP A 165 10.38 3.45 -11.60
C ASP A 165 8.93 3.96 -11.67
N ARG A 166 8.80 5.27 -11.83
CA ARG A 166 7.49 5.92 -11.87
C ARG A 166 6.75 5.57 -13.16
N PHE A 167 5.47 5.26 -13.01
CA PHE A 167 4.58 4.83 -14.09
C PHE A 167 5.00 3.52 -14.76
N TYR A 168 6.00 2.83 -14.19
CA TYR A 168 6.42 1.55 -14.70
C TYR A 168 5.38 0.48 -14.40
N ARG A 169 5.17 -0.40 -15.37
CA ARG A 169 4.30 -1.56 -15.29
C ARG A 169 4.97 -2.66 -16.09
N ALA A 170 5.19 -3.81 -15.45
CA ALA A 170 5.64 -5.00 -16.16
C ALA A 170 4.60 -5.37 -17.23
N GLU A 171 5.06 -5.71 -18.44
CA GLU A 171 4.17 -6.23 -19.47
C GLU A 171 3.68 -7.62 -19.06
N PRO A 172 2.36 -7.90 -19.05
CA PRO A 172 1.87 -9.21 -18.69
C PRO A 172 2.14 -10.20 -19.83
N GLU A 173 2.72 -11.37 -19.50
CA GLU A 173 2.89 -12.48 -20.47
C GLU A 173 1.54 -13.02 -21.00
N ASN A 174 0.43 -12.79 -20.29
CA ASN A 174 -0.89 -13.38 -20.58
C ASN A 174 -1.98 -12.37 -20.97
N GLY A 175 -1.63 -11.16 -21.44
CA GLY A 175 -2.60 -10.21 -22.02
C GLY A 175 -3.62 -9.58 -21.05
N HIS A 176 -3.65 -10.01 -19.79
CA HIS A 176 -4.42 -9.35 -18.73
C HIS A 176 -3.68 -8.10 -18.26
N LEU A 177 -4.18 -6.92 -18.66
CA LEU A 177 -3.73 -5.64 -18.12
C LEU A 177 -4.01 -5.60 -16.61
N PHE A 178 -3.03 -5.94 -15.78
CA PHE A 178 -3.14 -5.69 -14.35
C PHE A 178 -3.31 -4.19 -14.10
N GLN A 179 -4.37 -3.86 -13.35
CA GLN A 179 -4.74 -2.48 -13.07
C GLN A 179 -3.80 -1.88 -12.02
N GLY A 180 -2.90 -1.00 -12.44
CA GLY A 180 -2.01 -0.24 -11.55
C GLY A 180 -1.58 1.07 -12.21
N SER A 181 -1.34 2.10 -11.39
CA SER A 181 -0.82 3.40 -11.87
C SER A 181 0.70 3.45 -12.03
N GLY A 182 1.42 2.46 -11.49
CA GLY A 182 2.88 2.49 -11.39
C GLY A 182 3.40 3.55 -10.43
N LEU A 183 2.59 3.99 -9.45
CA LEU A 183 2.99 5.01 -8.47
C LEU A 183 3.23 4.46 -7.06
N GLY A 184 2.72 3.27 -6.74
CA GLY A 184 2.81 2.68 -5.41
C GLY A 184 4.25 2.39 -4.97
N LEU A 185 4.98 1.55 -5.72
CA LEU A 185 6.37 1.21 -5.39
C LEU A 185 7.32 2.42 -5.36
N PRO A 186 7.23 3.40 -6.28
CA PRO A 186 7.97 4.66 -6.13
C PRO A 186 7.68 5.41 -4.83
N LEU A 187 6.44 5.39 -4.33
CA LEU A 187 6.07 5.99 -3.05
C LEU A 187 6.60 5.19 -1.86
N VAL A 188 6.61 3.86 -1.94
CA VAL A 188 7.25 3.00 -0.93
C VAL A 188 8.74 3.35 -0.83
N ARG A 189 9.44 3.44 -1.96
CA ARG A 189 10.85 3.83 -1.99
C ARG A 189 11.07 5.22 -1.40
N ALA A 190 10.25 6.20 -1.78
CA ALA A 190 10.37 7.54 -1.23
C ALA A 190 10.06 7.60 0.28
N ALA A 191 9.13 6.78 0.77
CA ALA A 191 8.86 6.65 2.19
C ALA A 191 10.06 6.02 2.93
N ALA A 192 10.70 5.00 2.36
CA ALA A 192 11.92 4.43 2.93
C ALA A 192 13.04 5.47 3.02
N GLU A 193 13.34 6.14 1.89
CA GLU A 193 14.41 7.15 1.78
C GLU A 193 14.19 8.33 2.75
N LEU A 194 12.94 8.76 2.92
CA LEU A 194 12.57 9.82 3.86
C LEU A 194 12.93 9.48 5.32
N HIS A 195 12.83 8.21 5.69
CA HIS A 195 13.16 7.70 7.02
C HIS A 195 14.63 7.27 7.14
N GLY A 196 15.46 7.53 6.12
CA GLY A 196 16.86 7.09 6.09
C GLY A 196 17.03 5.59 5.88
N GLY A 197 15.98 4.91 5.42
CA GLY A 197 15.94 3.49 5.16
C GLY A 197 15.98 3.14 3.67
N GLU A 198 15.66 1.89 3.36
CA GLU A 198 15.59 1.38 2.00
C GLU A 198 14.45 0.38 1.80
N VAL A 199 14.11 0.13 0.54
CA VAL A 199 13.20 -0.97 0.16
C VAL A 199 13.93 -1.90 -0.81
N ARG A 200 13.83 -3.20 -0.56
CA ARG A 200 14.37 -4.26 -1.41
C ARG A 200 13.27 -5.23 -1.81
N VAL A 201 13.51 -5.93 -2.92
CA VAL A 201 12.62 -6.95 -3.45
C VAL A 201 13.42 -8.20 -3.74
N ASP A 202 12.89 -9.35 -3.34
CA ASP A 202 13.40 -10.65 -3.70
C ASP A 202 12.24 -11.45 -4.28
N SER A 203 12.35 -11.85 -5.54
CA SER A 203 11.27 -12.52 -6.26
C SER A 203 11.81 -13.61 -7.16
N THR A 204 11.10 -14.73 -7.19
CA THR A 204 11.40 -15.85 -8.07
C THR A 204 10.13 -16.18 -8.86
N PRO A 205 10.18 -16.16 -10.21
CA PRO A 205 9.05 -16.55 -11.04
C PRO A 205 8.48 -17.91 -10.64
N GLY A 206 7.17 -17.99 -10.47
CA GLY A 206 6.42 -19.17 -10.04
C GLY A 206 6.45 -19.46 -8.54
N THR A 207 7.30 -18.80 -7.75
CA THR A 207 7.42 -19.02 -6.30
C THR A 207 6.71 -17.94 -5.48
N GLY A 208 6.88 -16.66 -5.85
CA GLY A 208 6.33 -15.54 -5.10
C GLY A 208 7.30 -14.37 -4.99
N THR A 209 6.91 -13.37 -4.20
CA THR A 209 7.69 -12.14 -4.02
C THR A 209 7.79 -11.78 -2.54
N THR A 210 8.93 -11.22 -2.14
CA THR A 210 9.13 -10.62 -0.82
C THR A 210 9.62 -9.20 -0.99
N PHE A 211 8.82 -8.22 -0.56
CA PHE A 211 9.26 -6.85 -0.38
C PHE A 211 9.72 -6.64 1.06
N ARG A 212 10.90 -6.04 1.24
CA ARG A 212 11.47 -5.66 2.54
C ARG A 212 11.65 -4.16 2.61
N LEU A 213 10.94 -3.52 3.53
CA LEU A 213 11.11 -2.11 3.89
C LEU A 213 11.90 -2.05 5.20
N THR A 214 13.13 -1.55 5.14
CA THR A 214 14.04 -1.45 6.28
C THR A 214 14.19 0.00 6.70
N LEU A 215 13.96 0.31 7.97
CA LEU A 215 14.13 1.65 8.54
C LEU A 215 15.07 1.60 9.74
N PRO A 216 15.99 2.58 9.91
CA PRO A 216 16.80 2.68 11.12
C PRO A 216 15.92 3.04 12.33
N THR A 217 16.16 2.42 13.49
CA THR A 217 15.48 2.74 14.75
C THR A 217 15.94 4.08 15.33
N ASN A 218 17.20 4.45 15.06
CA ASN A 218 17.82 5.70 15.45
C ASN A 218 17.69 6.78 14.38
N ALA A 219 16.57 6.85 13.65
CA ALA A 219 16.33 7.83 12.58
C ALA A 219 16.50 9.27 13.10
N SER A 220 17.75 9.73 13.12
CA SER A 220 18.18 11.08 13.43
C SER A 220 18.18 11.81 12.10
N VAL A 221 17.39 12.88 12.05
CA VAL A 221 17.12 13.65 10.85
C VAL A 221 18.44 14.13 10.24
N THR A 222 18.89 13.50 9.14
CA THR A 222 19.96 14.05 8.32
C THR A 222 19.36 15.20 7.50
N THR A 223 19.41 16.41 8.06
CA THR A 223 19.15 17.61 7.30
C THR A 223 20.33 17.79 6.34
N ARG A 224 20.16 17.44 5.06
CA ARG A 224 21.14 17.82 4.04
C ARG A 224 21.04 19.34 3.82
N GLU A 225 22.18 20.02 3.99
CA GLU A 225 22.40 21.45 3.74
C GLU A 225 22.14 21.85 2.28
#